data_AF-A0A959E0D0-F1
#
_entry.id   AF-A0A959E0D0-F1
#
_cell.length_a   1.000
_cell.length_b   1.000
_cell.length_c   1.000
_cell.angle_alpha   90.00
_cell.angle_beta   90.00
_cell.angle_gamma   90.00
#
_symmetry.space_group_name_H-M   'P 1'
#
loop_
_entity.id
_entity.type
_entity.pdbx_description
1 polymer ?
#
loop_
_entity_poly.entity_id
_entity_poly.type
_entity_poly.pdbx_seq_one_letter_code
_entity_poly.pdbx_strand_id
1 'polypeptide(L)'
;MNKLPAKGLLLIAFAILSGSAMAAGVPDPVEIDSSFRYVMLGREVRYLKVRRDDLKKADDVFRLDDSAFTPMDKPGFFFGLEESSIWLKFDAKFRIPPDKEATSYLIELANPYLDSLSCFIYEGEDRIFTKRLGPEALAGASHHRNWQIKLDTVSISPEDSLTFLLYIPASKTPLQFDLYLWEKGARAWQQNVENLVLVASFTVLLFFLALICIANSGDPVFFALVLCDLRSARGFVHLQ
;
A
#
# COMPACT_ATOMS: atom_id res chain seq x y z
N MET A 1 35.17 -40.74 -34.65
CA MET A 1 34.10 -39.75 -34.39
C MET A 1 33.28 -40.26 -33.20
N ASN A 2 33.60 -39.78 -31.99
CA ASN A 2 32.97 -40.25 -30.76
C ASN A 2 31.61 -39.55 -30.60
N LYS A 3 30.52 -40.33 -30.70
CA LYS A 3 29.16 -39.85 -30.43
C LYS A 3 29.06 -39.54 -28.94
N LEU A 4 28.91 -38.27 -28.58
CA LEU A 4 28.57 -37.90 -27.21
C LEU A 4 27.28 -38.62 -26.81
N PRO A 5 27.22 -39.28 -25.63
CA PRO A 5 26.02 -39.96 -25.18
C PRO A 5 24.90 -38.92 -24.95
N ALA A 6 23.70 -39.21 -25.44
CA ALA A 6 22.52 -38.31 -25.37
C ALA A 6 22.21 -37.79 -23.96
N LYS A 7 22.62 -38.53 -22.91
CA LYS A 7 22.50 -38.13 -21.50
C LYS A 7 23.38 -36.93 -21.11
N GLY A 8 24.54 -36.76 -21.76
CA GLY A 8 25.42 -35.60 -21.55
C GLY A 8 24.84 -34.31 -22.15
N LEU A 9 24.13 -34.42 -23.27
CA LEU A 9 23.45 -33.29 -23.90
C LEU A 9 22.29 -32.76 -23.05
N LEU A 10 21.57 -33.68 -22.38
CA LEU A 10 20.43 -33.34 -21.53
C LEU A 10 20.85 -32.62 -20.23
N LEU A 11 21.99 -33.01 -19.64
CA LEU A 11 22.57 -32.34 -18.46
C LEU A 11 23.08 -30.93 -18.78
N ILE A 12 23.66 -30.73 -19.97
CA ILE A 12 24.10 -29.41 -20.44
C ILE A 12 22.88 -28.52 -20.72
N ALA A 13 21.83 -29.05 -21.35
CA ALA A 13 20.58 -28.31 -21.56
C ALA A 13 19.91 -27.92 -20.22
N PHE A 14 19.91 -28.81 -19.23
CA PHE A 14 19.38 -28.52 -17.89
C PHE A 14 20.22 -27.46 -17.15
N ALA A 15 21.54 -27.50 -17.29
CA ALA A 15 22.44 -26.48 -16.73
C ALA A 15 22.30 -25.10 -17.42
N ILE A 16 22.06 -25.07 -18.73
CA ILE A 16 21.82 -23.83 -19.48
C ILE A 16 20.43 -23.26 -19.16
N LEU A 17 19.40 -24.11 -19.01
CA LEU A 17 18.05 -23.69 -18.59
C LEU A 17 17.99 -23.24 -17.12
N SER A 18 18.85 -23.79 -16.26
CA SER A 18 18.99 -23.37 -14.86
C SER A 18 19.92 -22.15 -14.70
N GLY A 19 20.69 -21.81 -15.73
CA GLY A 19 21.66 -20.72 -15.76
C GLY A 19 21.08 -19.35 -16.09
N SER A 20 19.79 -19.25 -16.41
CA SER A 20 19.05 -17.98 -16.43
C SER A 20 18.78 -17.53 -15.00
N ALA A 21 19.85 -17.33 -14.23
CA ALA A 21 19.82 -16.50 -13.04
C ALA A 21 19.20 -15.18 -13.48
N MET A 22 18.01 -14.91 -12.97
CA MET A 22 17.32 -13.66 -13.19
C MET A 22 18.30 -12.55 -12.80
N ALA A 23 18.78 -11.80 -13.78
CA ALA A 23 19.26 -10.47 -13.52
C ALA A 23 18.08 -9.78 -12.85
N ALA A 24 18.14 -9.63 -11.54
CA ALA A 24 17.17 -8.87 -10.79
C ALA A 24 17.32 -7.43 -11.28
N GLY A 25 16.57 -7.09 -12.33
CA GLY A 25 16.59 -5.77 -12.92
C GLY A 25 16.19 -4.75 -11.87
N VAL A 26 16.74 -3.54 -11.98
CA VAL A 26 16.20 -2.39 -11.26
C VAL A 26 14.72 -2.27 -11.67
N PRO A 27 13.76 -2.26 -10.71
CA PRO A 27 12.35 -2.06 -11.04
C PRO A 27 12.17 -0.79 -11.83
N ASP A 28 11.24 -0.83 -12.78
CA ASP A 28 10.89 0.35 -13.55
C ASP A 28 10.33 1.45 -12.62
N PRO A 29 10.57 2.73 -12.92
CA PRO A 29 10.00 3.82 -12.16
C PRO A 29 8.48 3.80 -12.26
N VAL A 30 7.81 4.18 -11.17
CA VAL A 30 6.35 4.34 -11.15
C VAL A 30 5.96 5.46 -12.11
N GLU A 31 5.27 5.12 -13.19
CA GLU A 31 4.75 6.12 -14.13
C GLU A 31 3.45 6.72 -13.58
N ILE A 32 3.45 8.05 -13.43
CA ILE A 32 2.32 8.83 -12.92
C ILE A 32 1.83 9.73 -14.04
N ASP A 33 0.80 9.28 -14.73
CA ASP A 33 0.18 9.99 -15.84
C ASP A 33 -1.22 10.51 -15.49
N SER A 34 -1.96 10.96 -16.50
CA SER A 34 -3.33 11.45 -16.32
C SER A 34 -4.33 10.39 -15.88
N SER A 35 -4.03 9.11 -16.12
CA SER A 35 -4.87 7.96 -15.78
C SER A 35 -4.54 7.34 -14.42
N PHE A 36 -3.36 7.65 -13.87
CA PHE A 36 -2.91 7.16 -12.57
C PHE A 36 -3.96 7.42 -11.48
N ARG A 37 -4.19 6.42 -10.64
CA ARG A 37 -5.10 6.48 -9.49
C ARG A 37 -4.39 6.02 -8.23
N TYR A 38 -3.76 4.86 -8.30
CA TYR A 38 -2.91 4.34 -7.25
C TYR A 38 -2.01 3.22 -7.76
N VAL A 39 -0.96 2.94 -7.00
CA VAL A 39 -0.15 1.72 -7.14
C VAL A 39 0.20 1.17 -5.76
N MET A 40 0.23 -0.15 -5.64
CA MET A 40 0.80 -0.83 -4.48
C MET A 40 2.31 -1.00 -4.72
N LEU A 41 3.11 -0.32 -3.91
CA LEU A 41 4.53 -0.07 -4.18
C LEU A 41 5.43 -1.28 -3.97
N GLY A 42 4.92 -2.42 -3.47
CA GLY A 42 5.75 -3.58 -3.13
C GLY A 42 6.74 -3.96 -4.22
N ARG A 43 6.28 -4.14 -5.46
CA ARG A 43 7.14 -4.57 -6.59
C ARG A 43 8.02 -3.45 -7.18
N GLU A 44 7.64 -2.20 -6.96
CA GLU A 44 8.33 -1.02 -7.49
C GLU A 44 9.43 -0.55 -6.54
N VAL A 45 9.49 -1.13 -5.34
CA VAL A 45 10.42 -0.77 -4.27
C VAL A 45 11.60 -1.72 -4.23
N ARG A 46 12.76 -1.12 -3.99
CA ARG A 46 13.99 -1.81 -3.61
C ARG A 46 14.28 -1.53 -2.15
N TYR A 47 14.85 -2.49 -1.43
CA TYR A 47 15.16 -2.33 -0.02
C TYR A 47 16.63 -2.56 0.30
N LEU A 48 17.12 -1.87 1.31
CA LEU A 48 18.45 -2.05 1.89
C LEU A 48 18.29 -2.28 3.39
N LYS A 49 18.78 -3.41 3.87
CA LYS A 49 18.88 -3.70 5.31
C LYS A 49 20.20 -3.18 5.84
N VAL A 50 20.16 -2.47 6.95
CA VAL A 50 21.33 -1.92 7.62
C VAL A 50 21.28 -2.32 9.09
N ARG A 51 22.42 -2.77 9.63
CA ARG A 51 22.50 -3.16 11.04
C ARG A 51 22.21 -1.94 11.93
N ARG A 52 21.61 -2.17 13.08
CA ARG A 52 21.14 -1.11 13.99
C ARG A 52 22.23 -0.12 14.42
N ASP A 53 23.45 -0.61 14.51
CA ASP A 53 24.68 0.11 14.87
C ASP A 53 25.28 0.92 13.72
N ASP A 54 24.87 0.66 12.47
CA ASP A 54 25.32 1.36 11.26
C ASP A 54 24.25 2.36 10.78
N LEU A 55 23.97 3.38 11.60
CA LEU A 55 23.00 4.41 11.23
C LEU A 55 23.54 5.25 10.05
N LYS A 56 23.08 4.93 8.85
CA LYS A 56 23.34 5.73 7.64
C LYS A 56 22.40 6.93 7.58
N LYS A 57 22.91 8.08 7.12
CA LYS A 57 22.07 9.26 6.85
C LYS A 57 21.34 9.05 5.52
N ALA A 58 20.17 9.67 5.37
CA ALA A 58 19.36 9.57 4.15
C ALA A 58 20.16 9.95 2.90
N ASP A 59 20.95 11.02 2.97
CA ASP A 59 21.75 11.52 1.84
C ASP A 59 22.89 10.57 1.45
N ASP A 60 23.41 9.78 2.41
CA ASP A 60 24.44 8.78 2.13
C ASP A 60 23.81 7.55 1.47
N VAL A 61 22.62 7.14 1.94
CA VAL A 61 21.87 6.01 1.37
C VAL A 61 21.35 6.33 -0.03
N PHE A 62 20.88 7.57 -0.25
CA PHE A 62 20.40 8.03 -1.55
C PHE A 62 21.47 7.87 -2.65
N ARG A 63 22.72 8.21 -2.34
CA ARG A 63 23.87 8.13 -3.25
C ARG A 63 24.42 6.71 -3.45
N LEU A 64 23.90 5.71 -2.75
CA LEU A 64 24.28 4.33 -2.99
C LEU A 64 23.78 3.90 -4.38
N ASP A 65 24.62 3.13 -5.06
CA ASP A 65 24.26 2.47 -6.31
C ASP A 65 23.06 1.53 -6.09
N ASP A 66 22.19 1.41 -7.09
CA ASP A 66 21.00 0.57 -6.98
C ASP A 66 21.34 -0.92 -6.75
N SER A 67 22.54 -1.38 -7.10
CA SER A 67 23.03 -2.73 -6.77
C SER A 67 23.18 -2.98 -5.27
N ALA A 68 23.24 -1.94 -4.44
CA ALA A 68 23.22 -2.08 -2.98
C ALA A 68 21.83 -2.46 -2.45
N PHE A 69 20.77 -2.26 -3.25
CA PHE A 69 19.40 -2.54 -2.86
C PHE A 69 18.93 -3.86 -3.46
N THR A 70 18.14 -4.60 -2.69
CA THR A 70 17.47 -5.82 -3.15
C THR A 70 16.07 -5.46 -3.64
N PRO A 71 15.69 -5.79 -4.88
CA PRO A 71 14.32 -5.57 -5.34
C PRO A 71 13.34 -6.49 -4.62
N MET A 72 12.12 -6.02 -4.44
CA MET A 72 11.02 -6.79 -3.88
C MET A 72 10.29 -7.59 -4.97
N ASP A 73 9.98 -8.86 -4.69
CA ASP A 73 9.24 -9.75 -5.60
C ASP A 73 7.73 -9.82 -5.30
N LYS A 74 7.32 -9.26 -4.16
CA LYS A 74 5.96 -9.34 -3.61
C LYS A 74 5.29 -7.97 -3.55
N PRO A 75 3.95 -7.93 -3.67
CA PRO A 75 3.20 -6.68 -3.61
C PRO A 75 3.16 -6.07 -2.19
N GLY A 76 3.30 -6.87 -1.14
CA GLY A 76 3.34 -6.41 0.26
C GLY A 76 4.72 -6.55 0.88
N PHE A 77 4.94 -5.83 1.97
CA PHE A 77 6.19 -5.86 2.73
C PHE A 77 6.05 -6.83 3.89
N PHE A 78 6.88 -7.87 3.86
CA PHE A 78 6.92 -8.90 4.89
C PHE A 78 8.37 -9.11 5.30
N PHE A 79 8.76 -8.43 6.37
CA PHE A 79 10.02 -8.70 7.03
C PHE A 79 9.73 -9.41 8.35
N GLY A 80 10.55 -10.40 8.71
CA GLY A 80 10.37 -11.17 9.93
C GLY A 80 10.63 -10.32 11.18
N LEU A 81 11.00 -10.98 12.27
CA LEU A 81 11.68 -10.28 13.37
C LEU A 81 13.04 -9.80 12.85
N GLU A 82 13.15 -8.50 12.55
CA GLU A 82 14.36 -7.89 12.01
C GLU A 82 15.01 -6.98 13.06
N GLU A 83 16.23 -7.31 13.46
CA GLU A 83 17.07 -6.40 14.26
C GLU A 83 17.73 -5.30 13.41
N SER A 84 17.50 -5.31 12.09
CA SER A 84 18.04 -4.34 11.14
C SER A 84 17.05 -3.22 10.88
N SER A 85 17.56 -2.02 10.66
CA SER A 85 16.78 -0.95 10.05
C SER A 85 16.65 -1.20 8.55
N ILE A 86 15.55 -0.72 7.97
CA ILE A 86 15.22 -0.94 6.57
C ILE A 86 15.08 0.40 5.87
N TRP A 87 15.80 0.53 4.76
CA TRP A 87 15.62 1.60 3.79
C TRP A 87 14.82 1.06 2.61
N LEU A 88 13.81 1.80 2.16
CA LEU A 88 13.05 1.51 0.95
C LEU A 88 13.30 2.63 -0.06
N LYS A 89 13.60 2.29 -1.31
CA LYS A 89 13.87 3.22 -2.40
C LYS A 89 12.96 2.88 -3.58
N PHE A 90 12.30 3.87 -4.15
CA PHE A 90 11.61 3.74 -5.43
C PHE A 90 11.66 5.08 -6.16
N ASP A 91 11.50 5.01 -7.48
CA ASP A 91 11.51 6.18 -8.34
C ASP A 91 10.11 6.40 -8.92
N ALA A 92 9.74 7.64 -9.14
CA ALA A 92 8.50 8.02 -9.79
C ALA A 92 8.80 9.00 -10.93
N LYS A 93 8.14 8.79 -12.08
CA LYS A 93 8.19 9.68 -13.23
C LYS A 93 6.82 10.25 -13.49
N PHE A 94 6.70 11.56 -13.40
CA PHE A 94 5.47 12.28 -13.69
C PHE A 94 5.41 12.56 -15.19
N ARG A 95 4.23 12.33 -15.78
CA ARG A 95 3.87 12.65 -17.18
C ARG A 95 2.48 13.26 -17.20
N ILE A 96 2.33 14.42 -16.57
CA ILE A 96 1.04 15.09 -16.40
C ILE A 96 0.85 16.09 -17.54
N PRO A 97 -0.23 16.02 -18.32
CA PRO A 97 -0.51 17.02 -19.36
C PRO A 97 -0.53 18.45 -18.80
N PRO A 98 0.03 19.46 -19.51
CA PRO A 98 0.12 20.85 -19.01
C PRO A 98 -1.23 21.52 -18.73
N ASP A 99 -2.30 21.01 -19.33
CA ASP A 99 -3.68 21.48 -19.24
C ASP A 99 -4.46 20.85 -18.07
N LYS A 100 -3.87 19.87 -17.36
CA LYS A 100 -4.52 19.21 -16.22
C LYS A 100 -4.23 19.97 -14.92
N GLU A 101 -5.26 20.12 -14.08
CA GLU A 101 -5.11 20.75 -12.76
C GLU A 101 -4.07 20.02 -11.90
N ALA A 102 -3.38 20.80 -11.05
CA ALA A 102 -2.42 20.30 -10.07
C ALA A 102 -3.07 19.21 -9.20
N THR A 103 -2.69 17.98 -9.47
CA THR A 103 -3.21 16.82 -8.77
C THR A 103 -2.33 16.55 -7.55
N SER A 104 -2.95 16.36 -6.38
CA SER A 104 -2.23 16.04 -5.16
C SER A 104 -2.08 14.53 -4.98
N TYR A 105 -0.91 14.13 -4.49
CA TYR A 105 -0.56 12.75 -4.22
C TYR A 105 -0.34 12.50 -2.73
N LEU A 106 -0.47 11.24 -2.31
CA LEU A 106 -0.11 10.82 -0.97
C LEU A 106 0.49 9.42 -0.98
N ILE A 107 1.40 9.19 -0.03
CA ILE A 107 1.87 7.86 0.31
C ILE A 107 1.06 7.37 1.51
N GLU A 108 0.46 6.19 1.38
CA GLU A 108 -0.25 5.54 2.46
C GLU A 108 0.47 4.26 2.89
N LEU A 109 0.66 4.10 4.19
CA LEU A 109 1.15 2.90 4.82
C LEU A 109 -0.02 2.26 5.59
N ALA A 110 -0.52 1.14 5.06
CA ALA A 110 -1.70 0.47 5.60
C ALA A 110 -1.35 -0.49 6.76
N ASN A 111 -2.16 -0.42 7.82
CA ASN A 111 -2.03 -1.20 9.06
C ASN A 111 -0.59 -1.25 9.63
N PRO A 112 0.05 -0.08 9.87
CA PRO A 112 1.43 -0.06 10.27
C PRO A 112 1.61 -0.47 11.73
N TYR A 113 2.13 -1.68 11.95
CA TYR A 113 2.69 -2.10 13.23
C TYR A 113 4.15 -1.62 13.36
N LEU A 114 4.38 -0.33 13.12
CA LEU A 114 5.70 0.30 13.11
C LEU A 114 5.83 1.35 14.22
N ASP A 115 7.05 1.50 14.75
CA ASP A 115 7.37 2.56 15.72
C ASP A 115 7.55 3.93 15.06
N SER A 116 8.14 3.99 13.86
CA SER A 116 8.20 5.22 13.07
C SER A 116 8.52 4.95 11.61
N LEU A 117 8.25 5.94 10.77
CA LEU A 117 8.56 5.96 9.35
C LEU A 117 9.08 7.36 9.02
N SER A 118 10.27 7.45 8.46
CA SER A 118 10.75 8.71 7.86
C SER A 118 10.68 8.61 6.35
N CYS A 119 10.25 9.68 5.70
CA CYS A 119 10.19 9.81 4.25
C CYS A 119 11.02 10.99 3.81
N PHE A 120 11.82 10.77 2.77
CA PHE A 120 12.67 11.74 2.12
C PHE A 120 12.37 11.68 0.62
N ILE A 121 12.29 12.83 -0.04
CA ILE A 121 12.08 12.92 -1.48
C ILE A 121 13.19 13.76 -2.07
N TYR A 122 13.75 13.26 -3.16
CA TYR A 122 14.83 13.87 -3.91
C TYR A 122 14.36 14.21 -5.33
N GLU A 123 14.76 15.38 -5.80
CA GLU A 123 14.68 15.80 -7.20
C GLU A 123 16.11 16.00 -7.69
N GLY A 124 16.58 15.11 -8.58
CA GLY A 124 18.02 15.00 -8.83
C GLY A 124 18.79 14.68 -7.54
N GLU A 125 19.80 15.48 -7.21
CA GLU A 125 20.59 15.33 -5.97
C GLU A 125 20.02 16.10 -4.77
N ASP A 126 19.01 16.93 -4.99
CA ASP A 126 18.49 17.84 -3.97
C ASP A 126 17.35 17.20 -3.18
N ARG A 127 17.48 17.21 -1.84
CA ARG A 127 16.42 16.74 -0.96
C ARG A 127 15.36 17.83 -0.77
N ILE A 128 14.22 17.67 -1.42
CA ILE A 128 13.13 18.66 -1.43
C ILE A 128 12.06 18.43 -0.35
N PHE A 129 12.03 17.24 0.26
CA PHE A 129 11.03 16.91 1.28
C PHE A 129 11.58 16.01 2.38
N THR A 130 11.09 16.21 3.60
CA THR A 130 11.34 15.31 4.73
C THR A 130 10.13 15.29 5.66
N LYS A 131 9.66 14.09 6.01
CA LYS A 131 8.59 13.93 7.00
C LYS A 131 8.81 12.67 7.82
N ARG A 132 8.64 12.79 9.14
CA ARG A 132 8.64 11.65 10.06
C ARG A 132 7.24 11.42 10.61
N LEU A 133 6.83 10.16 10.64
CA LEU A 133 5.61 9.67 11.26
C LEU A 133 5.98 8.68 12.37
N GLY A 134 5.13 8.61 13.39
CA GLY A 134 5.24 7.71 14.53
C GLY A 134 4.01 7.84 15.42
N PRO A 135 3.84 6.97 16.43
CA PRO A 135 2.70 7.00 17.34
C PRO A 135 2.45 8.38 17.97
N GLU A 136 3.54 9.07 18.34
CA GLU A 136 3.47 10.40 18.95
C GLU A 136 3.01 11.49 17.96
N ALA A 137 3.40 11.37 16.68
CA ALA A 137 2.99 12.31 15.63
C ALA A 137 1.49 12.21 15.29
N LEU A 138 0.79 11.18 15.80
CA LEU A 138 -0.62 10.92 15.57
C LEU A 138 -1.51 11.33 16.75
N ALA A 139 -0.93 11.80 17.86
CA ALA A 139 -1.64 12.08 19.11
C ALA A 139 -2.60 13.31 19.07
N GLY A 140 -2.82 13.93 17.91
CA GLY A 140 -3.55 15.20 17.80
C GLY A 140 -4.67 15.31 16.75
N ALA A 141 -4.94 14.28 15.93
CA ALA A 141 -5.97 14.35 14.90
C ALA A 141 -6.78 13.05 14.80
N SER A 142 -7.99 13.15 14.23
CA SER A 142 -8.90 12.03 13.98
C SER A 142 -8.14 10.84 13.41
N HIS A 143 -8.15 9.75 14.17
CA HIS A 143 -7.27 8.61 13.97
C HIS A 143 -7.61 7.91 12.65
N HIS A 144 -6.78 8.08 11.65
CA HIS A 144 -6.77 7.17 10.52
C HIS A 144 -5.86 5.98 10.86
N ARG A 145 -6.38 4.75 10.77
CA ARG A 145 -5.62 3.53 11.09
C ARG A 145 -4.36 3.35 10.22
N ASN A 146 -4.35 3.94 9.04
CA ASN A 146 -3.21 3.94 8.13
C ASN A 146 -2.46 5.27 8.25
N TRP A 147 -1.14 5.23 8.16
CA TRP A 147 -0.30 6.42 8.17
C TRP A 147 -0.27 7.04 6.77
N GLN A 148 -0.51 8.35 6.67
CA GLN A 148 -0.55 9.05 5.38
C GLN A 148 0.45 10.21 5.33
N ILE A 149 1.29 10.21 4.29
CA ILE A 149 2.21 11.28 3.93
C ILE A 149 1.63 11.98 2.71
N LYS A 150 0.96 13.12 2.94
CA LYS A 150 0.46 13.99 1.87
C LYS A 150 1.63 14.73 1.23
N LEU A 151 1.68 14.75 -0.09
CA LEU A 151 2.70 15.43 -0.89
C LEU A 151 2.27 16.84 -1.34
N ASP A 152 1.26 17.42 -0.68
CA ASP A 152 0.69 18.75 -0.99
C ASP A 152 1.73 19.89 -0.99
N THR A 153 2.83 19.72 -0.27
CA THR A 153 3.90 20.73 -0.13
C THR A 153 5.09 20.49 -1.07
N VAL A 154 5.07 19.40 -1.85
CA VAL A 154 6.09 19.10 -2.85
C VAL A 154 5.64 19.77 -4.14
N SER A 155 6.45 20.67 -4.70
CA SER A 155 6.17 21.19 -6.04
C SER A 155 6.47 20.07 -7.03
N ILE A 156 5.44 19.58 -7.71
CA ILE A 156 5.56 18.52 -8.71
C ILE A 156 5.20 19.13 -10.06
N SER A 157 6.15 19.13 -10.98
CA SER A 157 5.99 19.55 -12.36
C SER A 157 5.60 18.37 -13.27
N PRO A 158 4.97 18.66 -14.43
CA PRO A 158 4.55 17.68 -15.43
C PRO A 158 5.52 16.57 -15.82
N GLU A 159 6.82 16.83 -15.77
CA GLU A 159 7.89 15.93 -16.27
C GLU A 159 8.91 15.58 -15.18
N ASP A 160 8.56 15.79 -13.91
CA ASP A 160 9.50 15.56 -12.80
C ASP A 160 9.85 14.08 -12.67
N SER A 161 11.09 13.83 -12.27
CA SER A 161 11.57 12.51 -11.85
C SER A 161 12.00 12.61 -10.40
N LEU A 162 11.24 11.96 -9.51
CA LEU A 162 11.47 12.01 -8.07
C LEU A 162 11.92 10.65 -7.54
N THR A 163 12.91 10.66 -6.66
CA THR A 163 13.31 9.46 -5.91
C THR A 163 12.79 9.57 -4.49
N PHE A 164 12.05 8.54 -4.08
CA PHE A 164 11.50 8.41 -2.74
C PHE A 164 12.38 7.47 -1.94
N LEU A 165 12.75 7.91 -0.75
CA LEU A 165 13.53 7.12 0.20
C LEU A 165 12.79 7.09 1.53
N LEU A 166 12.41 5.89 1.97
CA LEU A 166 11.76 5.67 3.26
C LEU A 166 12.70 4.95 4.21
N TYR A 167 12.64 5.33 5.49
CA TYR A 167 13.41 4.71 6.55
C TYR A 167 12.48 4.17 7.63
N ILE A 168 12.67 2.90 7.95
CA ILE A 168 12.00 2.19 9.02
C ILE A 168 13.09 1.72 10.00
N PRO A 169 13.09 2.20 11.25
CA PRO A 169 14.06 1.75 12.24
C PRO A 169 13.83 0.29 12.62
N ALA A 170 14.87 -0.38 13.10
CA ALA A 170 14.80 -1.73 13.63
C ALA A 170 13.67 -1.88 14.66
N SER A 171 12.81 -2.88 14.45
CA SER A 171 11.64 -3.16 15.30
C SER A 171 11.82 -4.45 16.09
N LYS A 172 11.14 -4.55 17.24
CA LYS A 172 11.06 -5.79 18.01
C LYS A 172 9.87 -6.67 17.59
N THR A 173 9.05 -6.20 16.65
CA THR A 173 7.89 -6.92 16.12
C THR A 173 8.12 -7.29 14.66
N PRO A 174 7.53 -8.39 14.18
CA PRO A 174 7.50 -8.69 12.75
C PRO A 174 6.92 -7.50 11.97
N LEU A 175 7.57 -7.14 10.88
CA LEU A 175 7.15 -6.02 10.06
C LEU A 175 6.30 -6.51 8.90
N GLN A 176 5.01 -6.23 8.97
CA GLN A 176 4.07 -6.51 7.89
C GLN A 176 3.25 -5.26 7.61
N PHE A 177 3.33 -4.76 6.38
CA PHE A 177 2.56 -3.60 5.95
C PHE A 177 2.44 -3.56 4.43
N ASP A 178 1.47 -2.78 3.96
CA ASP A 178 1.32 -2.46 2.55
C ASP A 178 1.58 -0.97 2.35
N LEU A 179 2.33 -0.65 1.29
CA LEU A 179 2.66 0.72 0.94
C LEU A 179 2.00 1.05 -0.39
N TYR A 180 1.35 2.21 -0.45
CA TYR A 180 0.64 2.66 -1.62
C TYR A 180 1.03 4.09 -1.96
N LEU A 181 1.14 4.38 -3.25
CA LEU A 181 1.10 5.75 -3.76
C LEU A 181 -0.28 5.98 -4.35
N TRP A 182 -0.95 7.04 -3.92
CA TRP A 182 -2.29 7.39 -4.34
C TRP A 182 -2.34 8.78 -4.96
N GLU A 183 -3.21 8.92 -5.95
CA GLU A 183 -3.89 10.18 -6.19
C GLU A 183 -4.84 10.47 -5.01
N LYS A 184 -4.75 11.67 -4.42
CA LYS A 184 -5.52 12.03 -3.21
C LYS A 184 -7.04 11.93 -3.43
N GLY A 185 -7.53 12.31 -4.60
CA GLY A 185 -8.95 12.18 -4.97
C GLY A 185 -9.41 10.72 -5.01
N ALA A 186 -8.60 9.84 -5.63
CA ALA A 186 -8.87 8.40 -5.70
C ALA A 186 -8.91 7.77 -4.30
N ARG A 187 -7.99 8.15 -3.40
CA ARG A 187 -7.97 7.64 -2.03
C ARG A 187 -9.19 8.05 -1.21
N ALA A 188 -9.65 9.29 -1.37
CA ALA A 188 -10.85 9.78 -0.70
C ALA A 188 -12.10 9.03 -1.18
N TRP A 189 -12.20 8.79 -2.49
CA TRP A 189 -13.27 7.97 -3.05
C TRP A 189 -13.24 6.53 -2.51
N GLN A 190 -12.05 5.90 -2.49
CA GLN A 190 -11.86 4.56 -1.93
C GLN A 190 -12.28 4.50 -0.45
N GLN A 191 -11.96 5.52 0.36
CA GLN A 191 -12.40 5.58 1.76
C GLN A 191 -13.92 5.56 1.88
N ASN A 192 -14.61 6.30 1.02
CA ASN A 192 -16.07 6.36 1.03
C ASN A 192 -16.69 5.01 0.68
N VAL A 193 -16.11 4.30 -0.31
CA VAL A 193 -16.54 2.94 -0.66
C VAL A 193 -16.33 1.98 0.52
N GLU A 194 -15.16 2.00 1.16
CA GLU A 194 -14.88 1.18 2.35
C GLU A 194 -15.85 1.46 3.50
N ASN A 195 -16.13 2.74 3.76
CA ASN A 195 -17.09 3.15 4.79
C ASN A 195 -18.51 2.68 4.44
N LEU A 196 -18.92 2.75 3.17
CA LEU A 196 -20.23 2.28 2.72
C LEU A 196 -20.39 0.78 2.92
N VAL A 197 -19.37 -0.01 2.55
CA VAL A 197 -19.34 -1.46 2.76
C VAL A 197 -19.42 -1.80 4.25
N LEU A 198 -18.72 -1.04 5.09
CA LEU A 198 -18.75 -1.22 6.54
C LEU A 198 -20.15 -0.96 7.11
N VAL A 199 -20.78 0.15 6.73
CA VAL A 199 -22.16 0.49 7.14
C VAL A 199 -23.15 -0.57 6.67
N ALA A 200 -23.04 -1.03 5.43
CA ALA A 200 -23.89 -2.10 4.90
C ALA A 200 -23.73 -3.40 5.70
N SER A 201 -22.48 -3.78 6.00
CA SER A 201 -22.17 -4.97 6.79
C SER A 201 -22.75 -4.90 8.21
N PHE A 202 -22.56 -3.76 8.90
CA PHE A 202 -23.15 -3.56 10.22
C PHE A 202 -24.69 -3.54 10.19
N THR A 203 -25.29 -2.98 9.15
CA THR A 203 -26.76 -2.97 9.00
C THR A 203 -27.31 -4.39 8.89
N VAL A 204 -26.66 -5.23 8.09
CA VAL A 204 -27.04 -6.66 7.96
C VAL A 204 -26.91 -7.38 9.30
N LEU A 205 -25.81 -7.16 10.04
CA LEU A 205 -25.60 -7.77 11.36
C LEU A 205 -26.66 -7.32 12.38
N LEU A 206 -26.98 -6.03 12.42
CA LEU A 206 -28.02 -5.50 13.30
C LEU A 206 -29.41 -6.05 12.95
N PHE A 207 -29.70 -6.23 11.66
CA PHE A 207 -30.94 -6.85 11.20
C PHE A 207 -31.03 -8.32 11.68
N PHE A 208 -29.98 -9.11 11.53
CA PHE A 208 -29.94 -10.47 12.05
C PHE A 208 -30.07 -10.53 13.57
N LEU A 209 -29.39 -9.64 14.29
CA LEU A 209 -29.51 -9.54 15.74
C LEU A 209 -30.95 -9.23 16.16
N ALA A 210 -31.62 -8.31 15.48
CA ALA A 210 -33.02 -7.99 15.72
C ALA A 210 -33.92 -9.21 15.48
N LEU A 211 -33.73 -9.95 14.38
CA LEU A 211 -34.47 -11.18 14.11
C LEU A 211 -34.28 -12.24 15.19
N ILE A 212 -33.06 -12.42 15.69
CA ILE A 212 -32.77 -13.37 16.78
C ILE A 212 -33.45 -12.93 18.08
N CYS A 213 -33.41 -11.64 18.42
CA CYS A 213 -34.10 -11.10 19.58
C CYS A 213 -35.62 -11.31 19.50
N ILE A 214 -36.21 -11.11 18.32
CA ILE A 214 -37.65 -11.33 18.07
C ILE A 214 -37.99 -12.83 18.17
N ALA A 215 -37.14 -13.72 17.66
CA ALA A 215 -37.36 -15.16 17.75
C ALA A 215 -37.26 -15.68 19.20
N ASN A 216 -36.36 -15.11 20.00
CA ASN A 216 -36.10 -15.56 21.38
C ASN A 216 -36.93 -14.85 22.45
N SER A 217 -37.61 -13.73 22.15
CA SER A 217 -38.43 -13.02 23.12
C SER A 217 -39.65 -13.82 23.58
N GLY A 218 -40.02 -14.88 22.86
CA GLY A 218 -41.15 -15.74 23.20
C GLY A 218 -42.51 -15.03 23.18
N ASP A 219 -42.55 -13.77 22.69
CA ASP A 219 -43.72 -12.92 22.74
C ASP A 219 -44.44 -12.90 21.37
N PRO A 220 -45.55 -13.64 21.21
CA PRO A 220 -46.23 -13.79 19.92
C PRO A 220 -46.86 -12.48 19.42
N VAL A 221 -47.04 -11.48 20.29
CA VAL A 221 -47.61 -10.17 19.94
C VAL A 221 -46.63 -9.35 19.09
N PHE A 222 -45.33 -9.47 19.33
CA PHE A 222 -44.31 -8.76 18.57
C PHE A 222 -44.19 -9.28 17.13
N PHE A 223 -44.34 -10.59 16.94
CA PHE A 223 -44.38 -11.24 15.62
C PHE A 223 -45.60 -10.80 14.79
N ALA A 224 -46.75 -10.61 15.42
CA ALA A 224 -47.98 -10.17 14.76
C ALA A 224 -47.91 -8.70 14.29
N LEU A 225 -47.29 -7.81 15.08
CA LEU A 225 -47.10 -6.40 14.71
C LEU A 225 -46.15 -6.22 13.53
N VAL A 226 -45.01 -6.92 13.52
CA VAL A 226 -44.04 -6.84 12.41
C VAL A 226 -44.61 -7.41 11.10
N LEU A 227 -45.40 -8.49 11.16
CA LEU A 227 -46.05 -9.07 9.99
C LEU A 227 -47.25 -8.26 9.48
N CYS A 228 -47.99 -7.58 10.36
CA CYS A 228 -49.06 -6.66 9.96
C CYS A 228 -48.52 -5.42 9.25
N ASP A 229 -47.39 -4.87 9.69
CA ASP A 229 -46.81 -3.66 9.10
C ASP A 229 -46.22 -3.92 7.71
N LEU A 230 -45.61 -5.10 7.49
CA LEU A 230 -45.14 -5.55 6.17
C LEU A 230 -46.28 -5.83 5.17
N ARG A 231 -47.48 -6.20 5.64
CA ARG A 231 -48.67 -6.33 4.79
C ARG A 231 -49.28 -4.98 4.43
N SER A 232 -49.27 -4.02 5.34
CA SER A 232 -49.68 -2.63 5.11
C SER A 232 -48.82 -1.96 4.03
N ALA A 233 -47.49 -2.15 4.08
CA ALA A 233 -46.56 -1.58 3.11
C ALA A 233 -46.70 -2.16 1.68
N ARG A 234 -47.20 -3.39 1.52
CA ARG A 234 -47.50 -3.97 0.18
C ARG A 234 -48.83 -3.52 -0.42
N GLY A 235 -49.71 -2.89 0.36
CA GLY A 235 -51.01 -2.37 -0.12
C GLY A 235 -50.91 -1.04 -0.88
N PHE A 236 -49.77 -0.35 -0.82
CA PHE A 236 -49.61 0.99 -1.40
C PHE A 236 -49.09 1.01 -2.85
N VAL A 237 -48.86 -0.15 -3.48
CA VAL A 237 -48.30 -0.25 -4.86
C VAL A 237 -49.39 -0.43 -5.95
N HIS A 238 -50.69 -0.40 -5.59
CA HIS A 238 -51.78 -0.60 -6.57
C HIS A 238 -52.83 0.53 -6.62
N LEU A 239 -52.44 1.77 -6.34
CA LEU A 239 -53.24 2.95 -6.69
C LEU A 239 -52.40 3.98 -7.47
N GLN A 240 -52.09 3.63 -8.73
CA GLN A 240 -52.07 4.55 -9.87
C GLN A 240 -52.58 3.78 -11.10
#